data_AF-K9YCY5-F1
#
_entry.id   AF-K9YCY5-F1
#
_cell.length_a   1.000
_cell.length_b   1.000
_cell.length_c   1.000
_cell.angle_alpha   90.00
_cell.angle_beta   90.00
_cell.angle_gamma   90.00
#
_symmetry.space_group_name_H-M   'P 1'
#
loop_
_entity.id
_entity.type
_entity.pdbx_description
1 polymer ?
#
loop_
_entity_poly.entity_id
_entity_poly.type
_entity_poly.pdbx_seq_one_letter_code
_entity_poly.pdbx_strand_id
1 'polypeptide(L)'
;MPVRLQGQYQQFRKKRTSWSWLAAIPLSALIVLVSHRAAIAQDLEPLTPETVKGLVDTIWILVAAILVIFMNAGFGMLETGFCRQKNAINILSKNLIVFALATIAYWAFGFSLMFANGNAVIGFGGWFLTGDSAIYGLDPFPEGLPVSVFFLFQVAFAGTAATIVSGAVAERIKFRSFMIFSFLLVAFGYSVTGHWVWSETGWLGSLGFKDFAGSTVVHSVGGWAALVGAYLLGPREGKYLEDGTMTGIPPHNMSIATLGGLILWIGWFGFNPGSELEVNLNVPDIALTTNLAAASGAIAATITVWLRFGLPDLSMIINGVLAGLVAITASCNGVSYFGAVMIGAVAGILVVFSVTLFDRLKIDDPVGAISVHLVNGIWGTLAVGIFHQELASPSQFLTQIFGILVVAIYTVILSLVFWFALKYLIGIRVDLEEEREGLDIGEHGMEAYSGFVQLEDVVDDDDDEQETQLMAPIED
;
A
#
# COMPACT_ATOMS: atom_id res chain seq x y z
N MET A 1 -88.08 56.16 53.29
CA MET A 1 -86.93 56.81 53.97
C MET A 1 -85.70 55.95 53.78
N PRO A 2 -84.59 56.48 53.26
CA PRO A 2 -83.41 55.71 52.88
C PRO A 2 -82.41 55.59 54.05
N VAL A 3 -81.71 54.46 54.16
CA VAL A 3 -80.40 54.41 54.84
C VAL A 3 -79.39 53.64 53.98
N ARG A 4 -78.22 54.26 53.90
CA ARG A 4 -77.08 54.11 52.99
C ARG A 4 -76.50 52.71 52.81
N LEU A 5 -76.11 52.46 51.56
CA LEU A 5 -75.08 51.52 51.10
C LEU A 5 -73.70 51.87 51.67
N GLN A 6 -72.98 50.86 52.17
CA GLN A 6 -71.51 50.86 52.22
C GLN A 6 -71.02 49.47 51.78
N GLY A 7 -70.26 49.43 50.69
CA GLY A 7 -69.83 48.21 50.03
C GLY A 7 -68.70 47.49 50.76
N GLN A 8 -68.69 46.17 50.60
CA GLN A 8 -67.50 45.34 50.76
C GLN A 8 -67.36 44.45 49.52
N TYR A 9 -66.44 44.84 48.63
CA TYR A 9 -65.92 43.96 47.59
C TYR A 9 -64.92 42.99 48.24
N GLN A 10 -65.31 41.74 48.46
CA GLN A 10 -64.36 40.65 48.63
C GLN A 10 -64.12 39.96 47.28
N GLN A 11 -62.90 40.10 46.78
CA GLN A 11 -62.43 39.50 45.53
C GLN A 11 -62.43 37.97 45.62
N PHE A 12 -63.22 37.31 44.77
CA PHE A 12 -63.04 35.89 44.47
C PHE A 12 -61.76 35.70 43.64
N ARG A 13 -60.67 35.32 44.31
CA ARG A 13 -59.42 34.93 43.66
C ARG A 13 -59.64 33.62 42.89
N LYS A 14 -59.85 33.70 41.57
CA LYS A 14 -59.87 32.53 40.66
C LYS A 14 -58.59 31.72 40.91
N LYS A 15 -58.73 30.47 41.39
CA LYS A 15 -57.63 29.50 41.40
C LYS A 15 -57.19 29.29 39.95
N ARG A 16 -56.05 29.84 39.56
CA ARG A 16 -55.39 29.49 38.28
C ARG A 16 -54.98 28.02 38.40
N THR A 17 -55.67 27.15 37.68
CA THR A 17 -55.18 25.79 37.41
C THR A 17 -53.83 25.92 36.73
N SER A 18 -52.76 25.51 37.40
CA SER A 18 -51.41 25.54 36.82
C SER A 18 -51.33 24.49 35.72
N TRP A 19 -50.99 24.91 34.51
CA TRP A 19 -50.78 24.04 33.34
C TRP A 19 -49.47 23.24 33.45
N SER A 20 -48.78 23.31 34.58
CA SER A 20 -47.50 22.63 34.84
C SER A 20 -47.58 21.10 34.73
N TRP A 21 -48.77 20.49 34.87
CA TRP A 21 -48.93 19.05 34.65
C TRP A 21 -48.86 18.65 33.17
N LEU A 22 -49.15 19.57 32.23
CA LEU A 22 -48.95 19.32 30.79
C LEU A 22 -47.47 19.22 30.43
N ALA A 23 -46.58 19.87 31.20
CA ALA A 23 -45.13 19.71 31.07
C ALA A 23 -44.63 18.36 31.59
N ALA A 24 -45.43 17.62 32.39
CA ALA A 24 -45.09 16.27 32.83
C ALA A 24 -45.36 15.21 31.75
N ILE A 25 -46.18 15.51 30.73
CA ILE A 25 -46.50 14.58 29.65
C ILE A 25 -45.28 14.32 28.74
N PRO A 26 -44.55 15.34 28.24
CA PRO A 26 -43.31 15.13 27.49
C PRO A 26 -42.24 14.42 28.33
N LEU A 27 -42.13 14.77 29.60
CA LEU A 27 -41.15 14.15 30.51
C LEU A 27 -41.46 12.68 30.77
N SER A 28 -42.74 12.33 30.95
CA SER A 28 -43.17 10.94 31.14
C SER A 28 -43.01 10.14 29.84
N ALA A 29 -43.32 10.72 28.68
CA ALA A 29 -43.08 10.10 27.38
C ALA A 29 -41.59 9.88 27.12
N LEU A 30 -40.74 10.85 27.49
CA LEU A 30 -39.28 10.73 27.41
C LEU A 30 -38.76 9.63 28.34
N ILE A 31 -39.25 9.56 29.58
CA ILE A 31 -38.90 8.50 30.52
C ILE A 31 -39.31 7.14 29.97
N VAL A 32 -40.53 6.98 29.45
CA VAL A 32 -40.99 5.71 28.86
C VAL A 32 -40.16 5.33 27.62
N LEU A 33 -39.82 6.30 26.75
CA LEU A 33 -38.97 6.05 25.58
C LEU A 33 -37.54 5.66 25.97
N VAL A 34 -36.96 6.31 26.99
CA VAL A 34 -35.61 6.02 27.50
C VAL A 34 -35.59 4.69 28.25
N SER A 35 -36.59 4.42 29.09
CA SER A 35 -36.74 3.17 29.84
C SER A 35 -37.08 1.98 28.94
N HIS A 36 -37.80 2.19 27.83
CA HIS A 36 -38.01 1.15 26.82
C HIS A 36 -36.69 0.74 26.14
N ARG A 37 -35.77 1.70 25.89
CA ARG A 37 -34.41 1.38 25.41
C ARG A 37 -33.55 0.68 26.46
N ALA A 38 -33.74 1.00 27.74
CA ALA A 38 -33.07 0.29 28.84
C ALA A 38 -33.56 -1.17 28.98
N ALA A 39 -34.84 -1.44 28.70
CA ALA A 39 -35.39 -2.80 28.67
C ALA A 39 -34.87 -3.62 27.46
N ILE A 40 -34.69 -2.99 26.29
CA ILE A 40 -34.09 -3.64 25.10
C ILE A 40 -32.61 -4.00 25.32
N ALA A 41 -31.89 -3.25 26.18
CA ALA A 41 -30.50 -3.54 26.52
C ALA A 41 -30.32 -4.79 27.41
N GLN A 42 -31.39 -5.34 27.98
CA GLN A 42 -31.36 -6.55 28.82
C GLN A 42 -31.47 -7.85 28.02
N ASP A 43 -31.80 -7.79 26.72
CA ASP A 43 -31.84 -8.93 25.80
C ASP A 43 -30.53 -9.12 25.02
N LEU A 44 -29.44 -8.44 25.41
CA LEU A 44 -28.11 -8.75 24.90
C LEU A 44 -27.67 -10.09 25.48
N GLU A 45 -27.38 -11.06 24.63
CA GLU A 45 -26.68 -12.27 25.06
C GLU A 45 -25.43 -11.87 25.88
N PRO A 46 -25.17 -12.53 27.02
CA PRO A 46 -23.99 -12.22 27.81
C PRO A 46 -22.73 -12.32 26.95
N LEU A 47 -21.91 -11.26 26.92
CA LEU A 47 -20.61 -11.30 26.25
C LEU A 47 -19.76 -12.42 26.84
N THR A 48 -19.49 -13.45 26.05
CA THR A 48 -18.56 -14.52 26.44
C THR A 48 -17.11 -14.05 26.26
N PRO A 49 -16.13 -14.62 27.00
CA PRO A 49 -14.72 -14.34 26.76
C PRO A 49 -14.29 -14.52 25.30
N GLU A 50 -14.83 -15.55 24.63
CA GLU A 50 -14.57 -15.84 23.22
C GLU A 50 -15.11 -14.72 22.31
N THR A 51 -16.34 -14.26 22.57
CA THR A 51 -16.94 -13.15 21.83
C THR A 51 -16.14 -11.85 22.02
N VAL A 52 -15.66 -11.59 23.24
CA VAL A 52 -14.82 -10.41 23.53
C VAL A 52 -13.48 -10.52 22.78
N LYS A 53 -12.82 -11.68 22.80
CA LYS A 53 -11.57 -11.90 22.04
C LYS A 53 -11.81 -11.68 20.55
N GLY A 54 -12.82 -12.33 19.95
CA GLY A 54 -13.13 -12.18 18.53
C GLY A 54 -13.43 -10.74 18.11
N LEU A 55 -14.11 -9.95 18.96
CA LEU A 55 -14.32 -8.51 18.72
C LEU A 55 -13.02 -7.71 18.78
N VAL A 56 -12.12 -8.01 19.73
CA VAL A 56 -10.82 -7.34 19.86
C VAL A 56 -9.92 -7.67 18.68
N ASP A 57 -9.86 -8.94 18.26
CA ASP A 57 -9.14 -9.37 17.06
C ASP A 57 -9.69 -8.65 15.82
N THR A 58 -11.02 -8.60 15.67
CA THR A 58 -11.68 -7.88 14.58
C THR A 58 -11.30 -6.39 14.54
N ILE A 59 -11.28 -5.71 15.70
CA ILE A 59 -10.90 -4.29 15.79
C ILE A 59 -9.43 -4.10 15.39
N TRP A 60 -8.55 -4.96 15.89
CA TRP A 60 -7.13 -4.92 15.56
C TRP A 60 -6.89 -5.08 14.06
N ILE A 61 -7.50 -6.10 13.44
CA ILE A 61 -7.32 -6.36 12.01
C ILE A 61 -7.97 -5.27 11.15
N LEU A 62 -9.07 -4.66 11.59
CA LEU A 62 -9.63 -3.50 10.90
C LEU A 62 -8.67 -2.29 10.94
N VAL A 63 -8.08 -1.98 12.09
CA VAL A 63 -7.08 -0.91 12.20
C VAL A 63 -5.84 -1.23 11.36
N ALA A 64 -5.37 -2.47 11.40
CA ALA A 64 -4.26 -2.93 10.59
C ALA A 64 -4.55 -2.78 9.09
N ALA A 65 -5.75 -3.17 8.64
CA ALA A 65 -6.19 -2.99 7.27
C ALA A 65 -6.19 -1.51 6.87
N ILE A 66 -6.69 -0.61 7.71
CA ILE A 66 -6.69 0.85 7.45
C ILE A 66 -5.25 1.37 7.29
N LEU A 67 -4.32 0.93 8.13
CA LEU A 67 -2.90 1.31 8.03
C LEU A 67 -2.27 0.82 6.72
N VAL A 68 -2.58 -0.41 6.28
CA VAL A 68 -2.08 -0.93 5.00
C VAL A 68 -2.72 -0.22 3.82
N ILE A 69 -4.02 0.07 3.87
CA ILE A 69 -4.69 0.87 2.83
C ILE A 69 -4.06 2.26 2.73
N PHE A 70 -3.70 2.86 3.87
CA PHE A 70 -3.02 4.16 3.92
C PHE A 70 -1.60 4.13 3.31
N MET A 71 -0.98 2.95 3.16
CA MET A 71 0.27 2.81 2.41
C MET A 71 0.12 3.26 0.95
N ASN A 72 -1.08 3.18 0.34
CA ASN A 72 -1.30 3.71 -1.02
C ASN A 72 -1.05 5.23 -1.09
N ALA A 73 -1.40 5.98 -0.03
CA ALA A 73 -1.02 7.39 0.06
C ALA A 73 0.50 7.54 0.19
N GLY A 74 1.14 6.64 0.93
CA GLY A 74 2.60 6.56 1.03
C GLY A 74 3.29 6.35 -0.32
N PHE A 75 2.86 5.36 -1.10
CA PHE A 75 3.35 5.12 -2.46
C PHE A 75 3.08 6.33 -3.37
N GLY A 76 1.87 6.87 -3.36
CA GLY A 76 1.54 8.06 -4.16
C GLY A 76 2.45 9.25 -3.89
N MET A 77 2.72 9.56 -2.61
CA MET A 77 3.60 10.66 -2.22
C MET A 77 5.07 10.35 -2.54
N LEU A 78 5.51 9.12 -2.30
CA LEU A 78 6.88 8.66 -2.57
C LEU A 78 7.20 8.72 -4.07
N GLU A 79 6.36 8.08 -4.89
CA GLU A 79 6.55 8.01 -6.32
C GLU A 79 6.47 9.38 -6.98
N THR A 80 5.50 10.21 -6.55
CA THR A 80 5.36 11.57 -7.06
C THR A 80 6.64 12.35 -6.80
N GLY A 81 7.13 12.35 -5.56
CA GLY A 81 8.34 13.08 -5.19
C GLY A 81 9.60 12.63 -5.91
N PHE A 82 9.73 11.32 -6.17
CA PHE A 82 10.87 10.76 -6.90
C PHE A 82 10.85 11.01 -8.41
N CYS A 83 9.68 11.28 -8.99
CA CYS A 83 9.55 11.54 -10.41
C CYS A 83 9.64 13.04 -10.74
N ARG A 84 9.65 13.37 -12.02
CA ARG A 84 9.62 14.75 -12.55
C ARG A 84 8.26 15.39 -12.35
N GLN A 85 8.27 16.71 -12.15
CA GLN A 85 7.09 17.53 -11.86
C GLN A 85 5.94 17.34 -12.86
N LYS A 86 6.26 17.29 -14.16
CA LYS A 86 5.31 17.12 -15.28
C LYS A 86 4.52 15.79 -15.32
N ASN A 87 4.75 14.90 -14.35
CA ASN A 87 4.10 13.59 -14.24
C ASN A 87 3.39 13.39 -12.89
N ALA A 88 3.27 14.44 -12.08
CA ALA A 88 2.76 14.36 -10.72
C ALA A 88 1.28 13.90 -10.68
N ILE A 89 0.40 14.50 -11.49
CA ILE A 89 -1.01 14.05 -11.59
C ILE A 89 -1.10 12.62 -12.06
N ASN A 90 -0.31 12.24 -13.06
CA ASN A 90 -0.35 10.88 -13.58
C ASN A 90 0.00 9.87 -12.49
N ILE A 91 1.04 10.14 -11.70
CA ILE A 91 1.49 9.26 -10.62
C ILE A 91 0.49 9.22 -9.47
N LEU A 92 -0.04 10.37 -9.04
CA LEU A 92 -1.09 10.44 -8.01
C LEU A 92 -2.34 9.68 -8.46
N SER A 93 -2.75 9.85 -9.72
CA SER A 93 -3.90 9.18 -10.31
C SER A 93 -3.70 7.67 -10.35
N LYS A 94 -2.51 7.19 -10.77
CA LYS A 94 -2.16 5.76 -10.78
C LYS A 94 -2.27 5.15 -9.39
N ASN A 95 -1.69 5.80 -8.38
CA ASN A 95 -1.70 5.31 -7.01
C ASN A 95 -3.09 5.34 -6.35
N LEU A 96 -3.95 6.29 -6.72
CA LEU A 96 -5.33 6.32 -6.21
C LEU A 96 -6.20 5.26 -6.90
N ILE A 97 -6.16 5.18 -8.23
CA ILE A 97 -7.02 4.28 -8.99
C ILE A 97 -6.62 2.81 -8.82
N VAL A 98 -5.34 2.51 -8.62
CA VAL A 98 -4.84 1.13 -8.50
C VAL A 98 -5.49 0.42 -7.32
N PHE A 99 -5.72 1.11 -6.20
CA PHE A 99 -6.38 0.49 -5.05
C PHE A 99 -7.87 0.24 -5.30
N ALA A 100 -8.57 1.16 -5.98
CA ALA A 100 -9.97 0.96 -6.36
C ALA A 100 -10.11 -0.23 -7.33
N LEU A 101 -9.23 -0.32 -8.33
CA LEU A 101 -9.18 -1.44 -9.28
C LEU A 101 -8.82 -2.75 -8.60
N ALA A 102 -7.80 -2.76 -7.74
CA ALA A 102 -7.41 -3.92 -6.95
C ALA A 102 -8.57 -4.40 -6.09
N THR A 103 -9.31 -3.47 -5.46
CA THR A 103 -10.48 -3.81 -4.65
C THR A 103 -11.55 -4.54 -5.45
N ILE A 104 -11.91 -4.01 -6.62
CA ILE A 104 -12.93 -4.63 -7.48
C ILE A 104 -12.42 -5.96 -8.08
N ALA A 105 -11.17 -6.02 -8.53
CA ALA A 105 -10.56 -7.23 -9.10
C ALA A 105 -10.49 -8.36 -8.07
N TYR A 106 -10.07 -8.03 -6.85
CA TYR A 106 -9.93 -8.98 -5.76
C TYR A 106 -11.30 -9.41 -5.21
N TRP A 107 -12.25 -8.49 -5.06
CA TRP A 107 -13.63 -8.81 -4.69
C TRP A 107 -14.30 -9.77 -5.70
N ALA A 108 -14.17 -9.48 -7.00
CA ALA A 108 -14.83 -10.25 -8.04
C ALA A 108 -14.17 -11.61 -8.28
N PHE A 109 -12.82 -11.66 -8.26
CA PHE A 109 -12.07 -12.86 -8.63
C PHE A 109 -11.03 -13.23 -7.57
N GLY A 110 -10.16 -12.28 -7.22
CA GLY A 110 -8.91 -12.60 -6.54
C GLY A 110 -9.05 -13.24 -5.16
N PHE A 111 -10.03 -12.84 -4.34
CA PHE A 111 -10.25 -13.41 -3.02
C PHE A 111 -10.76 -14.85 -3.08
N SER A 112 -11.65 -15.13 -4.04
CA SER A 112 -12.10 -16.49 -4.32
C SER A 112 -10.92 -17.38 -4.76
N LEU A 113 -10.15 -16.92 -5.75
CA LEU A 113 -9.00 -17.67 -6.26
C LEU A 113 -7.92 -17.90 -5.20
N MET A 114 -7.80 -17.00 -4.23
CA MET A 114 -6.79 -17.06 -3.18
C MET A 114 -7.21 -17.90 -1.97
N PHE A 115 -8.41 -17.66 -1.42
CA PHE A 115 -8.80 -18.24 -0.13
C PHE A 115 -9.98 -19.21 -0.20
N ALA A 116 -10.77 -19.20 -1.27
CA ALA A 116 -11.89 -20.14 -1.33
C ALA A 116 -11.42 -21.60 -1.39
N ASN A 117 -12.27 -22.51 -0.93
CA ASN A 117 -12.10 -23.94 -1.06
C ASN A 117 -11.72 -24.30 -2.50
N GLY A 118 -10.75 -25.18 -2.67
CA GLY A 118 -10.19 -25.46 -3.97
C GLY A 118 -9.33 -26.70 -3.98
N ASN A 119 -8.36 -26.71 -4.89
CA ASN A 119 -7.30 -27.70 -4.90
C ASN A 119 -5.99 -27.03 -4.51
N ALA A 120 -4.90 -27.79 -4.48
CA ALA A 120 -3.64 -27.28 -3.97
C ALA A 120 -3.07 -26.05 -4.70
N VAL A 121 -3.51 -25.78 -5.94
CA VAL A 121 -3.01 -24.73 -6.82
C VAL A 121 -3.89 -23.48 -6.82
N ILE A 122 -5.21 -23.62 -6.61
CA ILE A 122 -6.14 -22.49 -6.78
C ILE A 122 -7.48 -22.75 -6.07
N GLY A 123 -8.05 -21.68 -5.51
CA GLY A 123 -9.38 -21.64 -4.91
C GLY A 123 -10.50 -21.50 -5.95
N PHE A 124 -11.69 -21.99 -5.63
CA PHE A 124 -12.88 -21.87 -6.46
C PHE A 124 -14.17 -21.79 -5.62
N GLY A 125 -14.91 -20.69 -5.77
CA GLY A 125 -16.21 -20.50 -5.10
C GLY A 125 -16.25 -19.26 -4.22
N GLY A 126 -17.42 -18.92 -3.68
CA GLY A 126 -17.59 -17.68 -2.94
C GLY A 126 -17.23 -16.41 -3.74
N TRP A 127 -17.51 -16.42 -5.04
CA TRP A 127 -17.33 -15.25 -5.91
C TRP A 127 -18.09 -14.05 -5.35
N PHE A 128 -17.54 -12.84 -5.48
CA PHE A 128 -18.19 -11.62 -5.01
C PHE A 128 -18.46 -11.57 -3.49
N LEU A 129 -17.63 -12.23 -2.68
CA LEU A 129 -17.81 -12.38 -1.22
C LEU A 129 -19.12 -13.09 -0.84
N THR A 130 -19.55 -14.06 -1.62
CA THR A 130 -20.75 -14.86 -1.32
C THR A 130 -20.41 -16.12 -0.50
N GLY A 131 -21.33 -16.53 0.38
CA GLY A 131 -21.16 -17.71 1.23
C GLY A 131 -20.70 -17.39 2.64
N ASP A 132 -20.39 -18.43 3.40
CA ASP A 132 -19.96 -18.34 4.80
C ASP A 132 -18.43 -18.35 4.93
N SER A 133 -17.93 -18.15 6.15
CA SER A 133 -16.50 -18.11 6.46
C SER A 133 -15.77 -19.39 6.05
N ALA A 134 -16.43 -20.54 6.19
CA ALA A 134 -15.88 -21.85 5.87
C ALA A 134 -15.53 -22.02 4.38
N ILE A 135 -16.20 -21.28 3.47
CA ILE A 135 -15.77 -21.26 2.06
C ILE A 135 -14.37 -20.73 1.92
N TYR A 136 -13.94 -19.77 2.75
CA TYR A 136 -12.64 -19.10 2.65
C TYR A 136 -11.58 -19.68 3.59
N GLY A 137 -11.80 -20.88 4.14
CA GLY A 137 -10.89 -21.47 5.13
C GLY A 137 -10.82 -20.66 6.42
N LEU A 138 -11.93 -20.03 6.82
CA LEU A 138 -12.02 -19.25 8.06
C LEU A 138 -13.01 -19.90 9.03
N ASP A 139 -12.61 -19.99 10.29
CA ASP A 139 -13.52 -20.35 11.37
C ASP A 139 -14.66 -19.32 11.51
N PRO A 140 -15.87 -19.74 11.91
CA PRO A 140 -16.98 -18.82 12.12
C PRO A 140 -16.72 -17.89 13.31
N PHE A 141 -17.25 -16.67 13.24
CA PHE A 141 -17.20 -15.75 14.38
C PHE A 141 -17.97 -16.35 15.59
N PRO A 142 -17.45 -16.28 16.83
CA PRO A 142 -16.31 -15.47 17.28
C PRO A 142 -14.94 -16.17 17.28
N GLU A 143 -14.84 -17.42 16.83
CA GLU A 143 -13.58 -18.18 16.81
C GLU A 143 -12.63 -17.65 15.73
N GLY A 144 -13.18 -17.34 14.55
CA GLY A 144 -12.45 -16.70 13.45
C GLY A 144 -12.87 -15.24 13.19
N LEU A 145 -12.15 -14.61 12.27
CA LEU A 145 -12.43 -13.24 11.83
C LEU A 145 -13.68 -13.17 10.94
N PRO A 146 -14.48 -12.09 11.04
CA PRO A 146 -15.49 -11.80 10.03
C PRO A 146 -14.85 -11.71 8.64
N VAL A 147 -15.45 -12.39 7.66
CA VAL A 147 -14.99 -12.42 6.25
C VAL A 147 -14.74 -11.02 5.69
N SER A 148 -15.57 -10.04 6.06
CA SER A 148 -15.44 -8.66 5.62
C SER A 148 -14.14 -7.99 6.08
N VAL A 149 -13.70 -8.23 7.32
CA VAL A 149 -12.47 -7.66 7.86
C VAL A 149 -11.26 -8.40 7.32
N PHE A 150 -11.32 -9.73 7.20
CA PHE A 150 -10.26 -10.51 6.56
C PHE A 150 -10.08 -10.10 5.09
N PHE A 151 -11.17 -9.91 4.34
CA PHE A 151 -11.13 -9.40 2.97
C PHE A 151 -10.48 -8.02 2.89
N LEU A 152 -10.90 -7.07 3.75
CA LEU A 152 -10.32 -5.72 3.76
C LEU A 152 -8.82 -5.72 4.07
N PHE A 153 -8.38 -6.61 4.95
CA PHE A 153 -6.96 -6.79 5.23
C PHE A 153 -6.23 -7.34 4.00
N GLN A 154 -6.72 -8.44 3.41
CA GLN A 154 -6.05 -9.11 2.28
C GLN A 154 -6.06 -8.27 1.00
N VAL A 155 -7.13 -7.52 0.72
CA VAL A 155 -7.18 -6.66 -0.46
C VAL A 155 -6.19 -5.50 -0.40
N ALA A 156 -5.83 -5.06 0.81
CA ALA A 156 -4.81 -4.05 1.01
C ALA A 156 -3.41 -4.55 0.59
N PHE A 157 -3.11 -5.83 0.83
CA PHE A 157 -1.89 -6.49 0.39
C PHE A 157 -1.89 -6.70 -1.13
N ALA A 158 -3.02 -7.13 -1.69
CA ALA A 158 -3.19 -7.28 -3.14
C ALA A 158 -2.97 -5.95 -3.88
N GLY A 159 -3.55 -4.86 -3.37
CA GLY A 159 -3.32 -3.51 -3.90
C GLY A 159 -1.87 -3.07 -3.80
N THR A 160 -1.19 -3.42 -2.70
CA THR A 160 0.24 -3.15 -2.51
C THR A 160 1.09 -3.85 -3.57
N ALA A 161 0.81 -5.12 -3.88
CA ALA A 161 1.53 -5.83 -4.94
C ALA A 161 1.40 -5.13 -6.31
N ALA A 162 0.21 -4.60 -6.63
CA ALA A 162 -0.03 -3.88 -7.87
C ALA A 162 0.60 -2.48 -7.90
N THR A 163 0.60 -1.76 -6.77
CA THR A 163 1.14 -0.40 -6.72
C THR A 163 2.67 -0.38 -6.85
N ILE A 164 3.38 -1.43 -6.42
CA ILE A 164 4.84 -1.58 -6.63
C ILE A 164 5.23 -1.40 -8.10
N VAL A 165 4.36 -1.86 -9.02
CA VAL A 165 4.60 -1.75 -10.45
C VAL A 165 4.53 -0.29 -10.91
N SER A 166 3.66 0.53 -10.31
CA SER A 166 3.46 1.95 -10.66
C SER A 166 4.76 2.73 -10.67
N GLY A 167 5.56 2.61 -9.60
CA GLY A 167 6.82 3.32 -9.44
C GLY A 167 7.86 2.92 -10.48
N ALA A 168 8.06 1.62 -10.68
CA ALA A 168 8.98 1.11 -11.71
C ALA A 168 8.53 1.49 -13.12
N VAL A 169 7.21 1.67 -13.32
CA VAL A 169 6.65 2.07 -14.60
C VAL A 169 6.33 3.58 -14.76
N ALA A 170 6.77 4.46 -13.86
CA ALA A 170 6.41 5.87 -13.90
C ALA A 170 6.97 6.65 -15.13
N GLU A 171 6.31 7.76 -15.46
CA GLU A 171 6.69 8.78 -16.48
C GLU A 171 6.64 8.41 -17.96
N ARG A 172 6.37 7.14 -18.33
CA ARG A 172 6.28 6.74 -19.75
C ARG A 172 5.27 5.62 -20.04
N ILE A 173 4.56 5.14 -19.03
CA ILE A 173 3.51 4.14 -19.20
C ILE A 173 2.20 4.82 -19.60
N LYS A 174 1.44 4.21 -20.53
CA LYS A 174 0.05 4.59 -20.78
C LYS A 174 -0.82 4.28 -19.56
N PHE A 175 -1.62 5.25 -19.11
CA PHE A 175 -2.45 5.14 -17.92
C PHE A 175 -3.43 3.96 -18.02
N ARG A 176 -4.10 3.83 -19.15
CA ARG A 176 -5.02 2.71 -19.45
C ARG A 176 -4.34 1.34 -19.38
N SER A 177 -3.10 1.24 -19.84
CA SER A 177 -2.35 -0.02 -19.90
C SER A 177 -1.92 -0.43 -18.49
N PHE A 178 -1.52 0.54 -17.66
CA PHE A 178 -1.29 0.31 -16.24
C PHE A 178 -2.55 -0.19 -15.53
N MET A 179 -3.71 0.47 -15.71
CA MET A 179 -4.96 0.05 -15.06
C MET A 179 -5.35 -1.39 -15.39
N ILE A 180 -5.30 -1.78 -16.66
CA ILE A 180 -5.65 -3.14 -17.09
C ILE A 180 -4.62 -4.15 -16.54
N PHE A 181 -3.34 -3.81 -16.58
CA PHE A 181 -2.29 -4.68 -16.02
C PHE A 181 -2.51 -4.91 -14.52
N SER A 182 -2.76 -3.85 -13.75
CA SER A 182 -2.98 -3.97 -12.30
C SER A 182 -4.20 -4.82 -11.97
N PHE A 183 -5.29 -4.70 -12.74
CA PHE A 183 -6.45 -5.58 -12.60
C PHE A 183 -6.07 -7.06 -12.82
N LEU A 184 -5.36 -7.36 -13.91
CA LEU A 184 -4.96 -8.73 -14.26
C LEU A 184 -3.97 -9.33 -13.24
N LEU A 185 -3.01 -8.52 -12.78
CA LEU A 185 -2.05 -8.92 -11.76
C LEU A 185 -2.78 -9.27 -10.46
N VAL A 186 -3.68 -8.42 -9.97
CA VAL A 186 -4.42 -8.68 -8.73
C VAL A 186 -5.34 -9.88 -8.87
N ALA A 187 -6.12 -9.96 -9.95
CA ALA A 187 -7.10 -11.03 -10.13
C ALA A 187 -6.44 -12.41 -10.30
N PHE A 188 -5.33 -12.51 -11.05
CA PHE A 188 -4.81 -13.81 -11.49
C PHE A 188 -3.35 -14.08 -11.10
N GLY A 189 -2.49 -13.06 -11.16
CA GLY A 189 -1.08 -13.23 -10.81
C GLY A 189 -0.90 -13.41 -9.31
N TYR A 190 -1.22 -12.35 -8.57
CA TYR A 190 -1.12 -12.28 -7.12
C TYR A 190 -1.95 -13.36 -6.42
N SER A 191 -3.24 -13.47 -6.74
CA SER A 191 -4.15 -14.37 -6.05
C SER A 191 -3.77 -15.85 -6.13
N VAL A 192 -3.23 -16.29 -7.26
CA VAL A 192 -2.79 -17.69 -7.41
C VAL A 192 -1.52 -17.95 -6.60
N THR A 193 -0.54 -17.04 -6.65
CA THR A 193 0.66 -17.19 -5.80
C THR A 193 0.32 -17.08 -4.32
N GLY A 194 -0.64 -16.24 -3.96
CA GLY A 194 -1.17 -16.12 -2.61
C GLY A 194 -1.86 -17.41 -2.16
N HIS A 195 -2.63 -18.06 -3.04
CA HIS A 195 -3.24 -19.36 -2.76
C HIS A 195 -2.17 -20.40 -2.40
N TRP A 196 -1.08 -20.46 -3.17
CA TRP A 196 -0.03 -21.46 -2.95
C TRP A 196 0.59 -21.37 -1.57
N VAL A 197 0.68 -20.16 -0.99
CA VAL A 197 1.42 -19.89 0.24
C VAL A 197 0.51 -19.70 1.45
N TRP A 198 -0.62 -19.00 1.31
CA TRP A 198 -1.47 -18.56 2.42
C TRP A 198 -2.85 -19.23 2.49
N SER A 199 -3.27 -19.98 1.47
CA SER A 199 -4.46 -20.84 1.61
C SER A 199 -4.12 -22.04 2.48
N GLU A 200 -5.08 -22.51 3.27
CA GLU A 200 -4.98 -23.78 4.01
C GLU A 200 -4.65 -24.97 3.09
N THR A 201 -5.13 -24.93 1.85
CA THR A 201 -4.90 -25.99 0.85
C THR A 201 -3.67 -25.75 -0.02
N GLY A 202 -3.01 -24.61 0.12
CA GLY A 202 -1.89 -24.17 -0.72
C GLY A 202 -0.72 -25.16 -0.72
N TRP A 203 -0.31 -25.60 -1.91
CA TRP A 203 0.73 -26.63 -2.04
C TRP A 203 2.11 -26.15 -1.56
N LEU A 204 2.46 -24.89 -1.78
CA LEU A 204 3.79 -24.36 -1.46
C LEU A 204 3.94 -24.13 0.05
N GLY A 205 2.90 -23.60 0.70
CA GLY A 205 2.81 -23.54 2.16
C GLY A 205 2.86 -24.93 2.81
N SER A 206 2.17 -25.91 2.21
CA SER A 206 2.19 -27.32 2.66
C SER A 206 3.57 -27.97 2.53
N LEU A 207 4.39 -27.57 1.56
CA LEU A 207 5.79 -27.99 1.44
C LEU A 207 6.72 -27.34 2.46
N GLY A 208 6.21 -26.44 3.30
CA GLY A 208 6.97 -25.76 4.35
C GLY A 208 7.58 -24.43 3.90
N PHE A 209 7.21 -23.88 2.75
CA PHE A 209 7.59 -22.51 2.41
C PHE A 209 6.92 -21.54 3.39
N LYS A 210 7.69 -20.60 3.93
CA LYS A 210 7.22 -19.65 4.93
C LYS A 210 7.43 -18.22 4.47
N ASP A 211 6.36 -17.45 4.53
CA ASP A 211 6.35 -16.02 4.22
C ASP A 211 5.26 -15.38 5.06
N PHE A 212 5.61 -14.87 6.23
CA PHE A 212 4.64 -14.46 7.25
C PHE A 212 3.69 -13.36 6.77
N ALA A 213 4.25 -12.24 6.30
CA ALA A 213 3.45 -11.11 5.81
C ALA A 213 3.66 -10.80 4.31
N GLY A 214 4.58 -11.45 3.60
CA GLY A 214 4.67 -11.33 2.13
C GLY A 214 5.93 -10.67 1.55
N SER A 215 7.14 -10.99 2.02
CA SER A 215 8.37 -10.61 1.29
C SER A 215 8.40 -11.23 -0.12
N THR A 216 7.84 -12.44 -0.28
CA THR A 216 7.64 -13.04 -1.59
C THR A 216 6.25 -12.72 -2.14
N VAL A 217 5.18 -13.09 -1.43
CA VAL A 217 3.79 -13.05 -1.94
C VAL A 217 3.35 -11.65 -2.37
N VAL A 218 3.80 -10.60 -1.68
CA VAL A 218 3.50 -9.20 -2.04
C VAL A 218 4.67 -8.57 -2.75
N HIS A 219 5.82 -8.48 -2.07
CA HIS A 219 6.92 -7.65 -2.56
C HIS A 219 7.66 -8.26 -3.73
N SER A 220 8.05 -9.54 -3.67
CA SER A 220 8.72 -10.17 -4.81
C SER A 220 7.77 -10.36 -5.99
N VAL A 221 6.49 -10.68 -5.78
CA VAL A 221 5.49 -10.73 -6.87
C VAL A 221 5.36 -9.37 -7.56
N GLY A 222 5.13 -8.29 -6.79
CA GLY A 222 5.11 -6.93 -7.35
C GLY A 222 6.43 -6.56 -8.02
N GLY A 223 7.56 -6.94 -7.43
CA GLY A 223 8.91 -6.66 -7.94
C GLY A 223 9.26 -7.41 -9.23
N TRP A 224 8.88 -8.67 -9.38
CA TRP A 224 9.03 -9.43 -10.63
C TRP A 224 8.13 -8.86 -11.74
N ALA A 225 6.88 -8.52 -11.40
CA ALA A 225 5.96 -7.87 -12.34
C ALA A 225 6.47 -6.49 -12.80
N ALA A 226 7.02 -5.72 -11.87
CA ALA A 226 7.67 -4.43 -12.11
C ALA A 226 8.91 -4.57 -13.01
N LEU A 227 9.77 -5.56 -12.74
CA LEU A 227 10.96 -5.83 -13.56
C LEU A 227 10.60 -6.15 -15.01
N VAL A 228 9.61 -7.04 -15.23
CA VAL A 228 9.14 -7.36 -16.58
C VAL A 228 8.55 -6.13 -17.26
N GLY A 229 7.73 -5.35 -16.55
CA GLY A 229 7.13 -4.13 -17.07
C GLY A 229 8.16 -3.09 -17.49
N ALA A 230 9.10 -2.75 -16.60
CA ALA A 230 10.17 -1.79 -16.87
C ALA A 230 11.07 -2.24 -18.03
N TYR A 231 11.42 -3.53 -18.09
CA TYR A 231 12.22 -4.09 -19.19
C TYR A 231 11.51 -3.97 -20.55
N LEU A 232 10.23 -4.36 -20.63
CA LEU A 232 9.48 -4.36 -21.90
C LEU A 232 9.11 -2.95 -22.39
N LEU A 233 8.96 -2.01 -21.46
CA LEU A 233 8.64 -0.62 -21.74
C LEU A 233 9.86 0.20 -22.17
N GLY A 234 11.04 -0.18 -21.69
CA GLY A 234 12.31 0.48 -21.97
C GLY A 234 12.54 1.73 -21.09
N PRO A 235 13.75 2.30 -21.18
CA PRO A 235 14.15 3.43 -20.35
C PRO A 235 13.42 4.73 -20.70
N ARG A 236 13.34 5.67 -19.75
CA ARG A 236 12.94 7.05 -20.05
C ARG A 236 13.92 7.71 -21.01
N GLU A 237 13.43 8.62 -21.82
CA GLU A 237 14.28 9.41 -22.70
C GLU A 237 15.40 10.12 -21.92
N GLY A 238 16.60 10.12 -22.48
CA GLY A 238 17.77 10.81 -21.92
C GLY A 238 18.48 10.06 -20.80
N LYS A 239 17.86 9.03 -20.18
CA LYS A 239 18.43 8.26 -19.05
C LYS A 239 19.73 7.52 -19.39
N TYR A 240 19.77 6.89 -20.56
CA TYR A 240 20.94 6.15 -21.06
C TYR A 240 21.28 6.64 -22.46
N LEU A 241 22.42 7.31 -22.61
CA LEU A 241 22.89 7.85 -23.88
C LEU A 241 23.59 6.78 -24.73
N GLU A 242 23.71 7.04 -26.04
CA GLU A 242 24.30 6.10 -27.01
C GLU A 242 25.78 5.81 -26.73
N ASP A 243 26.51 6.79 -26.19
CA ASP A 243 27.91 6.68 -25.77
C ASP A 243 28.11 5.83 -24.49
N GLY A 244 27.01 5.36 -23.89
CA GLY A 244 27.01 4.60 -22.65
C GLY A 244 26.95 5.46 -21.38
N THR A 245 26.87 6.78 -21.51
CA THR A 245 26.70 7.70 -20.38
C THR A 245 25.33 7.46 -19.73
N MET A 246 25.34 7.29 -18.41
CA MET A 246 24.15 7.16 -17.57
C MET A 246 23.86 8.52 -16.93
N THR A 247 22.72 9.13 -17.25
CA THR A 247 22.30 10.40 -16.65
C THR A 247 21.37 10.15 -15.47
N GLY A 248 21.51 10.95 -14.42
CA GLY A 248 20.51 10.98 -13.35
C GLY A 248 19.31 11.79 -13.81
N ILE A 249 18.10 11.26 -13.64
CA ILE A 249 16.88 12.07 -13.71
C ILE A 249 16.52 12.43 -12.28
N PRO A 250 16.75 13.69 -11.85
CA PRO A 250 16.59 14.05 -10.46
C PRO A 250 15.12 14.06 -10.02
N PRO A 251 14.86 13.75 -8.74
CA PRO A 251 13.53 13.85 -8.16
C PRO A 251 13.09 15.31 -8.04
N HIS A 252 11.82 15.62 -8.34
CA HIS A 252 11.36 17.02 -8.29
C HIS A 252 11.08 17.52 -6.87
N ASN A 253 10.71 16.63 -5.93
CA ASN A 253 10.34 17.02 -4.57
C ASN A 253 10.69 15.96 -3.53
N MET A 254 11.82 16.13 -2.86
CA MET A 254 12.27 15.21 -1.82
C MET A 254 11.46 15.31 -0.52
N SER A 255 10.74 16.42 -0.26
CA SER A 255 9.90 16.58 0.92
C SER A 255 8.68 15.66 0.86
N ILE A 256 7.98 15.63 -0.29
CA ILE A 256 6.84 14.73 -0.48
C ILE A 256 7.29 13.26 -0.59
N ALA A 257 8.47 13.01 -1.18
CA ALA A 257 9.07 11.67 -1.18
C ALA A 257 9.33 11.16 0.25
N THR A 258 9.87 12.03 1.11
CA THR A 258 10.10 11.74 2.53
C THR A 258 8.80 11.48 3.28
N LEU A 259 7.76 12.30 3.04
CA LEU A 259 6.43 12.07 3.61
C LEU A 259 5.87 10.70 3.21
N GLY A 260 6.02 10.32 1.93
CA GLY A 260 5.64 9.01 1.44
C GLY A 260 6.36 7.87 2.18
N GLY A 261 7.69 7.98 2.30
CA GLY A 261 8.50 7.01 3.06
C GLY A 261 8.08 6.87 4.53
N LEU A 262 7.73 7.98 5.19
CA LEU A 262 7.24 7.96 6.58
C LEU A 262 5.85 7.30 6.70
N ILE A 263 4.94 7.59 5.76
CA ILE A 263 3.62 6.95 5.72
C ILE A 263 3.77 5.45 5.51
N LEU A 264 4.65 5.01 4.61
CA LEU A 264 4.92 3.58 4.38
C LEU A 264 5.50 2.90 5.62
N TRP A 265 6.45 3.54 6.31
CA TRP A 265 6.99 3.02 7.57
C TRP A 265 5.87 2.82 8.61
N ILE A 266 5.00 3.83 8.79
CA ILE A 266 3.87 3.72 9.72
C ILE A 266 2.86 2.65 9.28
N GLY A 267 2.52 2.60 8.00
CA GLY A 267 1.60 1.62 7.44
C GLY A 267 2.07 0.17 7.64
N TRP A 268 3.38 -0.05 7.70
CA TRP A 268 3.98 -1.36 7.96
C TRP A 268 3.66 -1.93 9.35
N PHE A 269 3.26 -1.09 10.32
CA PHE A 269 2.73 -1.55 11.61
C PHE A 269 1.34 -2.17 11.50
N GLY A 270 0.58 -1.86 10.45
CA GLY A 270 -0.60 -2.64 10.07
C GLY A 270 -0.22 -3.89 9.27
N PHE A 271 0.76 -3.78 8.39
CA PHE A 271 1.16 -4.86 7.49
C PHE A 271 1.72 -6.08 8.24
N ASN A 272 2.79 -5.88 9.00
CA ASN A 272 3.48 -6.99 9.66
C ASN A 272 2.73 -7.45 10.93
N PRO A 273 2.53 -6.61 11.96
CA PRO A 273 1.78 -7.02 13.16
C PRO A 273 0.34 -7.48 12.88
N GLY A 274 -0.33 -6.91 11.87
CA GLY A 274 -1.67 -7.35 11.48
C GLY A 274 -1.71 -8.75 10.87
N SER A 275 -0.58 -9.23 10.32
CA SER A 275 -0.47 -10.59 9.76
C SER A 275 -0.46 -11.69 10.81
N GLU A 276 -0.46 -11.33 12.10
CA GLU A 276 -0.75 -12.27 13.19
C GLU A 276 -2.22 -12.72 13.18
N LEU A 277 -3.12 -11.94 12.56
CA LEU A 277 -4.56 -12.21 12.43
C LEU A 277 -5.36 -12.31 13.75
N GLU A 278 -4.69 -12.10 14.88
CA GLU A 278 -5.29 -12.02 16.21
C GLU A 278 -4.47 -11.09 17.13
N VAL A 279 -5.03 -10.77 18.30
CA VAL A 279 -4.34 -10.04 19.37
C VAL A 279 -3.74 -11.02 20.37
N ASN A 280 -2.41 -11.14 20.33
CA ASN A 280 -1.62 -11.90 21.28
C ASN A 280 -0.27 -11.19 21.56
N LEU A 281 0.64 -11.84 22.30
CA LEU A 281 1.94 -11.25 22.66
C LEU A 281 2.94 -11.17 21.48
N ASN A 282 2.66 -11.80 20.34
CA ASN A 282 3.50 -11.70 19.14
C ASN A 282 3.33 -10.34 18.46
N VAL A 283 2.13 -9.75 18.49
CA VAL A 283 1.85 -8.44 17.88
C VAL A 283 2.88 -7.35 18.25
N PRO A 284 3.18 -7.09 19.55
CA PRO A 284 4.20 -6.10 19.92
C PRO A 284 5.63 -6.52 19.56
N ASP A 285 5.94 -7.82 19.58
CA ASP A 285 7.26 -8.34 19.18
C ASP A 285 7.50 -8.10 17.67
N ILE A 286 6.52 -8.47 16.84
CA ILE A 286 6.50 -8.23 15.39
C ILE A 286 6.63 -6.74 15.08
N ALA A 287 5.94 -5.87 15.83
CA ALA A 287 6.05 -4.43 15.64
C ALA A 287 7.48 -3.94 15.91
N LEU A 288 8.12 -4.46 16.95
CA LEU A 288 9.49 -4.08 17.31
C LEU A 288 10.52 -4.62 16.32
N THR A 289 10.44 -5.89 15.91
CA THR A 289 11.34 -6.46 14.89
C THR A 289 11.20 -5.71 13.57
N THR A 290 9.98 -5.35 13.17
CA THR A 290 9.70 -4.54 11.98
C THR A 290 10.40 -3.19 12.05
N ASN A 291 10.27 -2.47 13.17
CA ASN A 291 10.88 -1.16 13.35
C ASN A 291 12.42 -1.22 13.40
N LEU A 292 12.99 -2.25 14.06
CA LEU A 292 14.44 -2.43 14.14
C LEU A 292 15.06 -2.68 12.76
N ALA A 293 14.41 -3.49 11.92
CA ALA A 293 14.88 -3.75 10.57
C ALA A 293 14.78 -2.50 9.67
N ALA A 294 13.71 -1.73 9.78
CA ALA A 294 13.57 -0.45 9.08
C ALA A 294 14.70 0.53 9.45
N ALA A 295 14.94 0.70 10.75
CA ALA A 295 15.98 1.59 11.26
C ALA A 295 17.38 1.15 10.85
N SER A 296 17.70 -0.15 10.96
CA SER A 296 19.01 -0.66 10.59
C SER A 296 19.23 -0.62 9.07
N GLY A 297 18.19 -0.84 8.26
CA GLY A 297 18.24 -0.66 6.82
C GLY A 297 18.52 0.78 6.40
N ALA A 298 17.87 1.76 7.03
CA ALA A 298 18.13 3.18 6.80
C ALA A 298 19.59 3.55 7.11
N ILE A 299 20.09 3.15 8.28
CA ILE A 299 21.47 3.42 8.72
C ILE A 299 22.47 2.75 7.78
N ALA A 300 22.26 1.48 7.44
CA ALA A 300 23.17 0.73 6.59
C ALA A 300 23.20 1.28 5.15
N ALA A 301 22.06 1.68 4.59
CA ALA A 301 22.00 2.34 3.29
C ALA A 301 22.73 3.70 3.32
N THR A 302 22.51 4.51 4.38
CA THR A 302 23.20 5.79 4.59
C THR A 302 24.72 5.60 4.60
N ILE A 303 25.23 4.66 5.40
CA ILE A 303 26.67 4.38 5.50
C ILE A 303 27.19 3.88 4.15
N THR A 304 26.47 2.97 3.49
CA THR A 304 26.90 2.37 2.23
C THR A 304 26.99 3.40 1.11
N VAL A 305 25.97 4.26 0.95
CA VAL A 305 25.97 5.31 -0.07
C VAL A 305 27.06 6.34 0.22
N TRP A 306 27.27 6.72 1.49
CA TRP A 306 28.30 7.68 1.86
C TRP A 306 29.71 7.13 1.59
N LEU A 307 30.00 5.88 1.97
CA LEU A 307 31.28 5.26 1.70
C LEU A 307 31.56 5.09 0.21
N ARG A 308 30.52 4.87 -0.61
CA ARG A 308 30.67 4.59 -2.05
C ARG A 308 30.72 5.84 -2.91
N PHE A 309 29.92 6.85 -2.58
CA PHE A 309 29.71 8.04 -3.42
C PHE A 309 30.16 9.35 -2.75
N GLY A 310 30.64 9.29 -1.50
CA GLY A 310 31.26 10.42 -0.80
C GLY A 310 30.30 11.35 -0.07
N LEU A 311 28.99 11.24 -0.32
CA LEU A 311 27.95 12.06 0.31
C LEU A 311 26.74 11.20 0.70
N PRO A 312 26.01 11.56 1.79
CA PRO A 312 24.73 10.95 2.08
C PRO A 312 23.70 11.32 1.00
N ASP A 313 22.81 10.38 0.66
CA ASP A 313 21.76 10.55 -0.34
C ASP A 313 20.39 10.21 0.26
N LEU A 314 19.49 11.19 0.32
CA LEU A 314 18.19 11.03 0.98
C LEU A 314 17.31 9.98 0.27
N SER A 315 17.42 9.81 -1.05
CA SER A 315 16.67 8.78 -1.77
C SER A 315 17.06 7.37 -1.31
N MET A 316 18.35 7.14 -1.10
CA MET A 316 18.89 5.88 -0.60
C MET A 316 18.59 5.67 0.89
N ILE A 317 18.50 6.73 1.69
CA ILE A 317 18.03 6.61 3.08
C ILE A 317 16.59 6.12 3.11
N ILE A 318 15.70 6.75 2.33
CA ILE A 318 14.29 6.33 2.22
C ILE A 318 14.20 4.89 1.70
N ASN A 319 14.89 4.57 0.62
CA ASN A 319 14.90 3.21 0.08
C ASN A 319 15.55 2.19 1.03
N GLY A 320 16.48 2.61 1.89
CA GLY A 320 17.05 1.79 2.96
C GLY A 320 16.04 1.42 4.05
N VAL A 321 15.19 2.38 4.45
CA VAL A 321 14.04 2.12 5.35
C VAL A 321 13.14 1.06 4.72
N LEU A 322 12.70 1.29 3.47
CA LEU A 322 11.77 0.41 2.78
C LEU A 322 12.37 -0.97 2.52
N ALA A 323 13.65 -1.05 2.16
CA ALA A 323 14.37 -2.32 1.99
C ALA A 323 14.38 -3.14 3.27
N GLY A 324 14.65 -2.51 4.42
CA GLY A 324 14.60 -3.17 5.72
C GLY A 324 13.21 -3.69 6.07
N LEU A 325 12.19 -2.88 5.81
CA LEU A 325 10.79 -3.25 6.00
C LEU A 325 10.35 -4.42 5.08
N VAL A 326 10.71 -4.40 3.80
CA VAL A 326 10.45 -5.51 2.88
C VAL A 326 11.16 -6.78 3.34
N ALA A 327 12.43 -6.69 3.76
CA ALA A 327 13.22 -7.87 4.10
C ALA A 327 12.73 -8.56 5.38
N ILE A 328 12.28 -7.81 6.39
CA ILE A 328 11.81 -8.43 7.65
C ILE A 328 10.43 -9.08 7.53
N THR A 329 9.66 -8.71 6.50
CA THR A 329 8.24 -9.09 6.31
C THR A 329 7.99 -10.61 6.31
N ALA A 330 8.90 -11.43 5.78
CA ALA A 330 8.73 -12.89 5.77
C ALA A 330 9.00 -13.56 7.12
N SER A 331 9.73 -12.91 8.04
CA SER A 331 10.24 -13.53 9.26
C SER A 331 10.03 -12.70 10.54
N CYS A 332 9.26 -11.62 10.47
CA CYS A 332 9.10 -10.66 11.57
C CYS A 332 8.46 -11.27 12.83
N ASN A 333 7.80 -12.42 12.70
CA ASN A 333 7.14 -13.17 13.78
C ASN A 333 8.03 -14.18 14.52
N GLY A 334 9.30 -14.34 14.14
CA GLY A 334 10.11 -15.41 14.73
C GLY A 334 11.61 -15.20 14.70
N VAL A 335 12.09 -13.96 14.56
CA VAL A 335 13.53 -13.63 14.66
C VAL A 335 13.83 -12.91 15.97
N SER A 336 15.08 -13.02 16.45
CA SER A 336 15.52 -12.16 17.56
C SER A 336 15.61 -10.69 17.13
N TYR A 337 15.57 -9.76 18.07
CA TYR A 337 15.83 -8.33 17.80
C TYR A 337 17.16 -8.10 17.08
N PHE A 338 18.21 -8.84 17.45
CA PHE A 338 19.49 -8.77 16.75
C PHE A 338 19.38 -9.33 15.32
N GLY A 339 18.65 -10.43 15.13
CA GLY A 339 18.34 -10.97 13.81
C GLY A 339 17.62 -9.94 12.92
N ALA A 340 16.62 -9.25 13.45
CA ALA A 340 15.90 -8.18 12.75
C ALA A 340 16.84 -7.03 12.31
N VAL A 341 17.72 -6.58 13.22
CA VAL A 341 18.75 -5.58 12.90
C VAL A 341 19.66 -6.05 11.76
N MET A 342 20.12 -7.31 11.80
CA MET A 342 20.99 -7.87 10.76
C MET A 342 20.30 -8.01 9.41
N ILE A 343 19.04 -8.44 9.40
CA ILE A 343 18.22 -8.55 8.18
C ILE A 343 18.07 -7.18 7.53
N GLY A 344 17.69 -6.17 8.32
CA GLY A 344 17.55 -4.80 7.83
C GLY A 344 18.87 -4.21 7.35
N ALA A 345 19.97 -4.42 8.08
CA ALA A 345 21.28 -3.89 7.69
C ALA A 345 21.77 -4.45 6.35
N VAL A 346 21.60 -5.77 6.13
CA VAL A 346 21.92 -6.39 4.84
C VAL A 346 21.01 -5.83 3.74
N ALA A 347 19.72 -5.63 4.01
CA ALA A 347 18.79 -5.06 3.04
C ALA A 347 19.18 -3.63 2.62
N GLY A 348 19.56 -2.79 3.60
CA GLY A 348 20.05 -1.43 3.35
C GLY A 348 21.34 -1.40 2.53
N ILE A 349 22.21 -2.38 2.68
CA ILE A 349 23.39 -2.56 1.80
C ILE A 349 22.91 -2.96 0.40
N LEU A 350 22.11 -4.02 0.29
CA LEU A 350 21.66 -4.59 -0.97
C LEU A 350 20.93 -3.59 -1.87
N VAL A 351 20.09 -2.71 -1.31
CA VAL A 351 19.34 -1.73 -2.10
C VAL A 351 20.25 -0.77 -2.86
N VAL A 352 21.34 -0.29 -2.24
CA VAL A 352 22.31 0.61 -2.89
C VAL A 352 23.03 -0.08 -4.06
N PHE A 353 23.45 -1.34 -3.86
CA PHE A 353 24.14 -2.10 -4.91
C PHE A 353 23.19 -2.55 -6.02
N SER A 354 21.95 -2.90 -5.70
CA SER A 354 20.98 -3.38 -6.68
C SER A 354 20.44 -2.27 -7.58
N VAL A 355 20.20 -1.06 -7.07
CA VAL A 355 19.86 0.10 -7.93
C VAL A 355 20.97 0.33 -8.95
N THR A 356 22.23 0.33 -8.49
CA THR A 356 23.39 0.48 -9.40
C THR A 356 23.48 -0.68 -10.41
N LEU A 357 23.08 -1.89 -10.04
CA LEU A 357 23.07 -3.05 -10.94
C LEU A 357 22.01 -2.88 -12.04
N PHE A 358 20.78 -2.51 -11.69
CA PHE A 358 19.71 -2.32 -12.68
C PHE A 358 20.02 -1.17 -13.65
N ASP A 359 20.63 -0.09 -13.16
CA ASP A 359 21.12 0.99 -14.02
C ASP A 359 22.17 0.49 -15.04
N ARG A 360 23.12 -0.36 -14.60
CA ARG A 360 24.10 -0.98 -15.51
C ARG A 360 23.48 -1.94 -16.51
N LEU A 361 22.36 -2.57 -16.16
CA LEU A 361 21.57 -3.42 -17.05
C LEU A 361 20.64 -2.61 -17.97
N LYS A 362 20.69 -1.26 -17.89
CA LYS A 362 19.82 -0.33 -18.61
C LYS A 362 18.32 -0.57 -18.34
N ILE A 363 17.99 -0.97 -17.11
CA ILE A 363 16.62 -1.11 -16.63
C ILE A 363 16.31 0.12 -15.79
N ASP A 364 15.55 1.04 -16.38
CA ASP A 364 15.18 2.30 -15.74
C ASP A 364 13.96 2.11 -14.83
N ASP A 365 14.21 2.27 -13.54
CA ASP A 365 13.26 2.21 -12.44
C ASP A 365 13.31 3.54 -11.68
N PRO A 366 12.34 4.45 -11.93
CA PRO A 366 12.36 5.82 -11.40
C PRO A 366 12.50 5.94 -9.88
N VAL A 367 11.97 4.98 -9.13
CA VAL A 367 11.89 5.05 -7.66
C VAL A 367 12.75 4.01 -6.96
N GLY A 368 13.35 3.08 -7.72
CA GLY A 368 14.07 1.92 -7.16
C GLY A 368 13.14 0.84 -6.61
N ALA A 369 11.89 0.77 -7.09
CA ALA A 369 10.89 -0.20 -6.64
C ALA A 369 11.34 -1.66 -6.82
N ILE A 370 12.04 -1.98 -7.91
CA ILE A 370 12.59 -3.31 -8.17
C ILE A 370 13.63 -3.65 -7.08
N SER A 371 14.56 -2.74 -6.81
CA SER A 371 15.58 -2.97 -5.77
C SER A 371 14.95 -3.12 -4.38
N VAL A 372 14.02 -2.25 -4.02
CA VAL A 372 13.32 -2.30 -2.73
C VAL A 372 12.50 -3.57 -2.58
N HIS A 373 11.68 -3.93 -3.57
CA HIS A 373 10.69 -4.99 -3.41
C HIS A 373 11.16 -6.36 -3.91
N LEU A 374 11.82 -6.41 -5.07
CA LEU A 374 12.29 -7.68 -5.63
C LEU A 374 13.51 -8.19 -4.87
N VAL A 375 14.60 -7.42 -4.85
CA VAL A 375 15.88 -7.89 -4.30
C VAL A 375 15.77 -8.11 -2.80
N ASN A 376 15.18 -7.17 -2.07
CA ASN A 376 15.00 -7.34 -0.63
C ASN A 376 13.85 -8.27 -0.26
N GLY A 377 12.87 -8.48 -1.15
CA GLY A 377 11.86 -9.52 -0.99
C GLY A 377 12.49 -10.92 -1.02
N ILE A 378 13.37 -11.17 -2.01
CA ILE A 378 14.17 -12.39 -2.11
C ILE A 378 15.06 -12.55 -0.86
N TRP A 379 15.81 -11.51 -0.47
CA TRP A 379 16.65 -11.56 0.72
C TRP A 379 15.84 -11.86 1.99
N GLY A 380 14.71 -11.20 2.19
CA GLY A 380 13.84 -11.41 3.34
C GLY A 380 13.30 -12.83 3.44
N THR A 381 12.87 -13.39 2.30
CA THR A 381 12.41 -14.77 2.24
C THR A 381 13.55 -15.77 2.52
N LEU A 382 14.77 -15.51 2.06
CA LEU A 382 15.94 -16.32 2.42
C LEU A 382 16.30 -16.20 3.90
N ALA A 383 16.12 -15.02 4.50
CA ALA A 383 16.43 -14.75 5.90
C ALA A 383 15.61 -15.64 6.87
N VAL A 384 14.42 -16.11 6.47
CA VAL A 384 13.65 -17.12 7.22
C VAL A 384 14.51 -18.36 7.51
N GLY A 385 15.20 -18.88 6.51
CA GLY A 385 16.04 -20.09 6.65
C GLY A 385 17.35 -19.85 7.41
N ILE A 386 17.69 -18.60 7.74
CA ILE A 386 18.96 -18.21 8.37
C ILE A 386 18.75 -17.73 9.81
N PHE A 387 17.74 -16.89 10.06
CA PHE A 387 17.59 -16.13 11.30
C PHE A 387 16.35 -16.51 12.13
N HIS A 388 15.34 -17.17 11.54
CA HIS A 388 14.13 -17.54 12.27
C HIS A 388 14.47 -18.57 13.35
N GLN A 389 14.14 -18.30 14.61
CA GLN A 389 14.61 -19.07 15.77
C GLN A 389 14.16 -20.53 15.73
N GLU A 390 12.95 -20.78 15.24
CA GLU A 390 12.38 -22.14 15.17
C GLU A 390 12.59 -22.85 13.83
N LEU A 391 12.80 -22.10 12.74
CA LEU A 391 12.76 -22.64 11.38
C LEU A 391 14.13 -22.66 10.70
N ALA A 392 15.08 -21.84 11.17
CA ALA A 392 16.39 -21.72 10.54
C ALA A 392 17.10 -23.08 10.47
N SER A 393 17.28 -23.55 9.24
CA SER A 393 17.89 -24.83 8.94
C SER A 393 18.29 -24.87 7.46
N PRO A 394 19.28 -25.69 7.06
CA PRO A 394 19.63 -25.85 5.65
C PRO A 394 18.44 -26.32 4.79
N SER A 395 17.58 -27.20 5.32
CA SER A 395 16.36 -27.65 4.65
C SER A 395 15.35 -26.52 4.46
N GLN A 396 15.13 -25.69 5.49
CA GLN A 396 14.25 -24.53 5.35
C GLN A 396 14.83 -23.54 4.34
N PHE A 397 16.12 -23.24 4.40
CA PHE A 397 16.78 -22.34 3.44
C PHE A 397 16.60 -22.80 1.99
N LEU A 398 16.75 -24.10 1.72
CA LEU A 398 16.49 -24.67 0.38
C LEU A 398 15.00 -24.61 0.00
N THR A 399 14.10 -24.79 0.96
CA THR A 399 12.65 -24.64 0.75
C THR A 399 12.29 -23.20 0.38
N GLN A 400 12.91 -22.21 1.04
CA GLN A 400 12.76 -20.80 0.70
C GLN A 400 13.27 -20.50 -0.72
N ILE A 401 14.45 -21.01 -1.12
CA ILE A 401 14.95 -20.88 -2.49
C ILE A 401 13.96 -21.45 -3.50
N PHE A 402 13.46 -22.67 -3.24
CA PHE A 402 12.51 -23.32 -4.14
C PHE A 402 11.23 -22.50 -4.30
N GLY A 403 10.63 -22.02 -3.19
CA GLY A 403 9.43 -21.18 -3.26
C GLY A 403 9.64 -19.86 -3.98
N ILE A 404 10.77 -19.17 -3.73
CA ILE A 404 11.15 -17.95 -4.46
C ILE A 404 11.19 -18.23 -5.97
N LEU A 405 11.87 -19.30 -6.40
CA LEU A 405 12.00 -19.63 -7.81
C LEU A 405 10.65 -19.95 -8.47
N VAL A 406 9.79 -20.70 -7.78
CA VAL A 406 8.48 -21.07 -8.32
C VAL A 406 7.58 -19.84 -8.47
N VAL A 407 7.51 -18.98 -7.44
CA VAL A 407 6.74 -17.73 -7.51
C VAL A 407 7.33 -16.79 -8.57
N ALA A 408 8.67 -16.71 -8.68
CA ALA A 408 9.34 -15.92 -9.70
C ALA A 408 8.98 -16.37 -11.12
N ILE A 409 9.11 -17.66 -11.41
CA ILE A 409 8.81 -18.22 -12.74
C ILE A 409 7.36 -17.93 -13.13
N TYR A 410 6.41 -18.21 -12.23
CA TYR A 410 5.00 -17.96 -12.50
C TYR A 410 4.71 -16.47 -12.74
N THR A 411 5.21 -15.61 -11.86
CA THR A 411 4.98 -14.17 -11.95
C THR A 411 5.59 -13.57 -13.21
N VAL A 412 6.80 -13.99 -13.59
CA VAL A 412 7.46 -13.56 -14.82
C VAL A 412 6.67 -14.03 -16.04
N ILE A 413 6.26 -15.29 -16.11
CA ILE A 413 5.49 -15.82 -17.24
C ILE A 413 4.17 -15.07 -17.41
N LEU A 414 3.37 -14.92 -16.35
CA LEU A 414 2.12 -14.19 -16.45
C LEU A 414 2.31 -12.71 -16.76
N SER A 415 3.30 -12.07 -16.16
CA SER A 415 3.60 -10.66 -16.45
C SER A 415 4.00 -10.49 -17.91
N LEU A 416 4.81 -11.41 -18.48
CA LEU A 416 5.14 -11.39 -19.90
C LEU A 416 3.88 -11.53 -20.76
N VAL A 417 3.00 -12.48 -20.44
CA VAL A 417 1.75 -12.68 -21.17
C VAL A 417 0.89 -11.41 -21.13
N PHE A 418 0.66 -10.83 -19.96
CA PHE A 418 -0.17 -9.63 -19.80
C PHE A 418 0.46 -8.41 -20.49
N TRP A 419 1.75 -8.14 -20.26
CA TRP A 419 2.42 -7.00 -20.88
C TRP A 419 2.52 -7.13 -22.40
N PHE A 420 2.81 -8.32 -22.94
CA PHE A 420 2.81 -8.51 -24.40
C PHE A 420 1.41 -8.35 -24.99
N ALA A 421 0.37 -8.92 -24.37
CA ALA A 421 -0.99 -8.72 -24.81
C ALA A 421 -1.35 -7.23 -24.87
N LEU A 422 -1.05 -6.46 -23.81
CA LEU A 422 -1.27 -5.02 -23.79
C LEU A 422 -0.44 -4.28 -24.86
N LYS A 423 0.83 -4.65 -25.01
CA LYS A 423 1.74 -4.04 -25.98
C LYS A 423 1.23 -4.17 -27.41
N TYR A 424 0.69 -5.33 -27.78
CA TYR A 424 0.16 -5.58 -29.13
C TYR A 424 -1.27 -5.07 -29.35
N LEU A 425 -2.11 -5.04 -28.31
CA LEU A 425 -3.51 -4.62 -28.44
C LEU A 425 -3.69 -3.10 -28.37
N ILE A 426 -3.05 -2.44 -27.40
CA ILE A 426 -3.30 -1.02 -27.09
C ILE A 426 -2.02 -0.19 -26.92
N GLY A 427 -0.85 -0.83 -26.91
CA GLY A 427 0.44 -0.21 -26.61
C GLY A 427 0.64 0.06 -25.12
N ILE A 428 1.87 -0.03 -24.64
CA ILE A 428 2.21 0.17 -23.22
C ILE A 428 2.93 1.49 -22.95
N ARG A 429 3.62 2.06 -23.96
CA ARG A 429 4.32 3.35 -23.85
C ARG A 429 3.55 4.46 -24.53
N VAL A 430 3.60 5.65 -23.94
CA VAL A 430 3.24 6.91 -24.62
C VAL A 430 4.19 7.18 -25.78
N ASP A 431 3.83 8.11 -26.67
CA ASP A 431 4.78 8.56 -27.68
C ASP A 431 5.88 9.46 -27.07
N LEU A 432 6.92 9.73 -27.85
CA LEU A 432 8.08 10.47 -27.36
C LEU A 432 7.75 11.93 -27.04
N GLU A 433 6.83 12.53 -27.78
CA GLU A 433 6.46 13.93 -27.58
C GLU A 433 5.65 14.07 -26.29
N GLU A 434 4.69 13.18 -26.06
CA GLU A 434 3.93 13.09 -24.82
C GLU A 434 4.82 12.80 -23.59
N GLU A 435 5.88 12.01 -23.75
CA GLU A 435 6.87 11.80 -22.68
C GLU A 435 7.71 13.06 -22.38
N ARG A 436 7.95 13.90 -23.40
CA ARG A 436 8.67 15.18 -23.29
C ARG A 436 7.80 16.29 -22.71
N GLU A 437 6.54 16.37 -23.09
CA GLU A 437 5.57 17.32 -22.52
C GLU A 437 5.19 16.92 -21.09
N GLY A 438 5.07 15.61 -20.83
CA GLY A 438 4.67 15.07 -19.54
C GLY A 438 3.25 14.51 -19.55
N LEU A 439 3.08 13.41 -18.83
CA LEU A 439 1.83 12.65 -18.85
C LEU A 439 0.69 13.36 -18.12
N ASP A 440 0.97 14.42 -17.36
CA ASP A 440 -0.05 15.26 -16.74
C ASP A 440 -0.89 15.98 -17.81
N ILE A 441 -0.25 16.50 -18.85
CA ILE A 441 -0.94 17.12 -19.99
C ILE A 441 -1.49 16.04 -20.93
N GLY A 442 -0.64 15.13 -21.40
CA GLY A 442 -1.01 14.16 -22.44
C GLY A 442 -2.14 13.19 -22.05
N GLU A 443 -2.15 12.71 -20.80
CA GLU A 443 -3.15 11.72 -20.35
C GLU A 443 -4.23 12.31 -19.44
N HIS A 444 -4.00 13.48 -18.81
CA HIS A 444 -4.96 14.08 -17.86
C HIS A 444 -5.43 15.49 -18.23
N GLY A 445 -4.76 16.18 -19.15
CA GLY A 445 -5.14 17.53 -19.61
C GLY A 445 -5.11 18.59 -18.51
N MET A 446 -4.28 18.42 -17.48
CA MET A 446 -4.18 19.36 -16.36
C MET A 446 -2.80 19.34 -15.72
N GLU A 447 -2.46 20.36 -14.95
CA GLU A 447 -1.19 20.49 -14.23
C GLU A 447 -1.37 20.40 -12.71
N ALA A 448 -0.36 19.84 -12.03
CA ALA A 448 -0.38 19.70 -10.58
C ALA A 448 -0.12 21.03 -9.84
N TYR A 449 0.60 21.96 -10.47
CA TYR A 449 1.16 23.16 -9.82
C TYR A 449 0.67 24.46 -10.47
N SER A 450 -0.65 24.63 -10.55
CA SER A 450 -1.26 25.84 -11.11
C SER A 450 -0.70 27.12 -10.48
N GLY A 451 -0.19 28.03 -11.31
CA GLY A 451 0.28 29.36 -10.91
C GLY A 451 1.72 29.41 -10.37
N PHE A 452 2.47 28.31 -10.46
CA PHE A 452 3.92 28.31 -10.28
C PHE A 452 4.61 28.39 -11.65
N VAL A 453 5.63 29.25 -11.77
CA VAL A 453 6.47 29.29 -12.97
C VAL A 453 7.25 27.98 -13.05
N GLN A 454 7.06 27.23 -14.14
CA GLN A 454 7.84 26.06 -14.46
C GLN A 454 9.08 26.47 -15.26
N LEU A 455 10.18 25.72 -15.16
CA LEU A 455 11.40 26.04 -15.92
C LEU A 455 11.17 26.03 -17.44
N GLU A 456 10.21 25.24 -17.91
CA GLU A 456 9.79 25.19 -19.32
C GLU A 456 9.14 26.52 -19.75
N ASP A 457 8.34 27.15 -18.88
CA ASP A 457 7.74 28.48 -19.12
C ASP A 457 8.79 29.58 -19.34
N VAL A 458 9.99 29.43 -18.77
CA VAL A 458 11.07 30.43 -18.87
C VAL A 458 11.85 30.29 -20.17
N VAL A 459 11.93 29.09 -20.73
CA VAL A 459 12.70 28.84 -21.97
C VAL A 459 11.91 29.26 -23.21
N ASP A 460 10.58 29.09 -23.21
CA ASP A 460 9.74 29.55 -24.32
C ASP A 460 9.64 31.09 -24.41
N ASP A 461 9.71 31.81 -23.27
CA ASP A 461 9.70 33.29 -23.27
C ASP A 461 11.01 33.91 -23.83
N ASP A 462 12.15 33.22 -23.71
CA ASP A 462 13.45 33.73 -24.19
C ASP A 462 13.64 33.58 -25.72
N ASP A 463 12.94 32.65 -26.36
CA ASP A 463 12.99 32.46 -27.83
C ASP A 463 12.12 33.49 -28.58
N ASP A 464 11.14 34.12 -27.91
CA ASP A 464 10.28 35.16 -28.49
C ASP A 464 10.79 36.60 -28.26
N GLU A 465 11.78 36.83 -27.37
CA GLU A 465 12.29 38.18 -27.06
C GLU A 465 13.65 38.56 -27.71
N GLN A 466 14.33 37.68 -28.46
CA GLN A 466 15.65 37.99 -29.04
C GLN A 466 15.72 38.43 -30.52
N GLU A 467 14.61 38.66 -31.22
CA GLU A 467 14.66 39.11 -32.63
C GLU A 467 14.44 40.62 -32.88
N THR A 468 14.34 41.47 -31.85
CA THR A 468 14.25 42.93 -32.08
C THR A 468 15.07 43.77 -31.10
N GLN A 469 16.07 44.48 -31.66
CA GLN A 469 16.95 45.50 -31.07
C GLN A 469 18.17 44.92 -30.34
N LEU A 470 19.42 45.02 -30.83
CA LEU A 470 20.12 46.23 -31.24
C LEU A 470 21.25 45.90 -32.24
N MET A 471 21.14 46.41 -33.47
CA MET A 471 22.31 46.85 -34.23
C MET A 471 22.62 48.30 -33.83
N ALA A 472 23.80 48.53 -33.26
CA ALA A 472 24.52 49.78 -33.44
C ALA A 472 26.03 49.50 -33.34
N PRO A 473 26.85 49.91 -34.33
CA PRO A 473 28.29 49.74 -34.27
C PRO A 473 28.90 50.79 -33.33
N ILE A 474 29.84 50.38 -32.50
CA ILE A 474 30.72 51.31 -31.79
C ILE A 474 31.98 51.43 -32.66
N GLU A 475 32.07 52.54 -33.39
CA GLU A 475 33.32 53.08 -33.95
C GLU A 475 34.08 53.87 -32.86
N ASP A 476 35.41 53.84 -33.01
CA ASP A 476 36.53 54.53 -32.32
C ASP A 476 36.92 54.13 -30.89
#